data_AF-A0A935LQF2-F1
#
_entry.id   AF-A0A935LQF2-F1
#
_cell.length_a   1.000
_cell.length_b   1.000
_cell.length_c   1.000
_cell.angle_alpha   90.00
_cell.angle_beta   90.00
_cell.angle_gamma   90.00
#
_symmetry.space_group_name_H-M   'P 1'
#
loop_
_entity.id
_entity.type
_entity.pdbx_description
1 polymer ?
#
loop_
_entity_poly.entity_id
_entity_poly.type
_entity_poly.pdbx_seq_one_letter_code
_entity_poly.pdbx_strand_id
1 'polypeptide(L)' 'MVIIMANNYFQFKQFIIHQDQCSMKVTTDACLFGAWVSSCIEKNNSVKNILDIGSGTGLLNLMLAQKTKSEITGI' A
#
# COMPACT_ATOMS: atom_id res chain seq x y z
N MET A 1 -31.01 -16.64 -0.75
CA MET A 1 -29.75 -16.43 -1.51
C MET A 1 -29.09 -15.18 -0.92
N VAL A 2 -28.10 -15.35 -0.04
CA VAL A 2 -27.37 -14.21 0.54
C VAL A 2 -26.16 -13.96 -0.37
N ILE A 3 -26.18 -12.87 -1.12
CA ILE A 3 -25.01 -12.41 -1.86
C ILE A 3 -24.10 -11.75 -0.82
N ILE A 4 -23.01 -12.40 -0.43
CA ILE A 4 -21.98 -11.76 0.39
C ILE A 4 -21.25 -10.78 -0.53
N MET A 5 -21.66 -9.52 -0.49
CA MET A 5 -20.95 -8.45 -1.21
C MET A 5 -19.57 -8.29 -0.58
N ALA A 6 -18.52 -8.43 -1.40
CA ALA A 6 -17.18 -8.09 -0.97
C ALA A 6 -17.14 -6.62 -0.57
N ASN A 7 -16.49 -6.29 0.54
CA ASN A 7 -16.37 -4.91 1.00
C ASN A 7 -15.74 -4.04 -0.10
N ASN A 8 -16.23 -2.81 -0.20
CA ASN A 8 -15.68 -1.77 -1.06
C ASN A 8 -14.35 -1.20 -0.55
N TYR A 9 -13.84 -1.74 0.57
CA TYR A 9 -12.62 -1.32 1.22
C TYR A 9 -11.79 -2.51 1.68
N PHE A 10 -10.50 -2.26 1.89
CA PHE A 10 -9.57 -3.16 2.56
C PHE A 10 -9.00 -2.44 3.79
N GLN A 11 -9.06 -3.08 4.96
CA GLN A 11 -8.67 -2.45 6.22
C GLN A 11 -7.38 -3.05 6.78
N PHE A 12 -6.38 -2.18 6.94
CA PHE A 12 -5.19 -2.44 7.74
C PHE A 12 -5.39 -1.92 9.15
N LYS A 13 -4.44 -2.24 10.05
CA LYS A 13 -4.51 -1.79 11.45
C LYS A 13 -4.46 -0.26 11.60
N GLN A 14 -3.83 0.45 10.67
CA GLN A 14 -3.54 1.89 10.80
C GLN A 14 -4.22 2.74 9.71
N PHE A 15 -4.78 2.12 8.67
CA PHE A 15 -5.41 2.83 7.56
C PHE A 15 -6.43 1.93 6.84
N ILE A 16 -7.31 2.57 6.08
CA ILE A 16 -8.31 1.92 5.24
C ILE A 16 -8.06 2.35 3.79
N ILE A 17 -8.11 1.41 2.86
CA ILE A 17 -8.12 1.68 1.42
C ILE A 17 -9.54 1.49 0.91
N HIS A 18 -10.13 2.54 0.35
CA HIS A 18 -11.34 2.45 -0.45
C HIS A 18 -10.97 2.11 -1.89
N GLN A 19 -11.54 1.04 -2.45
CA GLN A 19 -11.09 0.42 -3.70
C GLN A 19 -12.23 0.09 -4.66
N ASP A 20 -13.37 0.76 -4.52
CA ASP A 20 -14.54 0.60 -5.39
C ASP A 20 -14.37 1.26 -6.76
N GLN A 21 -13.55 2.31 -6.86
CA GLN A 21 -13.22 3.02 -8.11
C GLN A 21 -11.79 2.77 -8.60
N CYS A 22 -11.15 1.67 -8.16
CA CYS A 22 -9.79 1.33 -8.59
C CYS A 22 -9.82 0.18 -9.59
N SER A 23 -9.02 0.28 -10.66
CA SER A 23 -8.84 -0.78 -11.66
C SER A 23 -8.30 -2.07 -11.03
N MET A 24 -7.39 -1.95 -10.06
CA MET A 24 -6.78 -3.10 -9.38
C MET A 24 -6.97 -2.99 -7.86
N LYS A 25 -7.76 -3.93 -7.30
CA LYS A 25 -7.96 -4.04 -5.85
C LYS A 25 -6.69 -4.48 -5.15
N VAL A 26 -6.65 -4.32 -3.83
CA VAL A 26 -5.62 -4.87 -2.95
C VAL A 26 -5.54 -6.39 -3.14
N THR A 27 -4.33 -6.88 -3.42
CA THR A 27 -4.03 -8.32 -3.54
C THR A 27 -3.05 -8.76 -2.46
N THR A 28 -3.05 -10.06 -2.15
CA THR A 28 -2.09 -10.66 -1.22
C THR A 28 -0.65 -10.41 -1.65
N ASP A 29 -0.37 -10.49 -2.96
CA ASP A 29 0.97 -10.27 -3.50
C ASP A 29 1.45 -8.84 -3.25
N ALA A 30 0.58 -7.84 -3.44
CA ALA A 30 0.91 -6.45 -3.16
C ALA A 30 1.15 -6.22 -1.66
N CYS A 31 0.38 -6.88 -0.78
CA CYS A 31 0.60 -6.84 0.67
C CYS A 31 1.96 -7.44 1.06
N LEU A 32 2.31 -8.61 0.49
CA LEU A 32 3.58 -9.27 0.77
C LEU A 32 4.76 -8.44 0.26
N PHE A 33 4.65 -7.92 -0.96
CA PHE A 33 5.66 -7.05 -1.56
C PHE A 33 5.86 -5.78 -0.74
N GLY A 34 4.78 -5.10 -0.37
CA GLY A 34 4.84 -3.89 0.46
C GLY A 34 5.47 -4.14 1.83
N ALA A 35 5.14 -5.26 2.49
CA ALA A 35 5.78 -5.63 3.76
C ALA A 35 7.28 -5.86 3.60
N TRP A 36 7.71 -6.52 2.53
CA TRP A 36 9.12 -6.78 2.25
C TRP A 36 9.90 -5.48 1.96
N VAL A 37 9.41 -4.65 1.03
CA VAL A 37 10.05 -3.37 0.68
C VAL A 37 10.12 -2.46 1.90
N SER A 38 9.04 -2.37 2.67
CA SER A 38 8.99 -1.56 3.89
C SER A 38 10.02 -2.00 4.93
N SER A 39 10.28 -3.30 5.07
CA SER A 39 11.35 -3.82 5.95
C SER A 39 12.75 -3.46 5.44
N CYS A 40 12.97 -3.49 4.13
CA CYS A 40 14.23 -3.09 3.51
C CYS A 40 14.51 -1.59 3.72
N ILE A 41 13.50 -0.73 3.55
CA ILE A 41 13.62 0.72 3.73
C ILE A 41 13.84 1.07 5.21
N GLU A 42 13.13 0.44 6.14
CA GLU A 42 13.31 0.66 7.59
C GLU A 42 14.76 0.41 8.05
N LYS A 43 15.46 -0.53 7.41
CA LYS A 43 16.87 -0.83 7.68
C LYS A 43 17.84 0.17 7.03
N ASN A 44 17.38 0.96 6.06
CA ASN A 44 18.20 1.91 5.31
C ASN A 44 17.66 3.34 5.43
N ASN A 45 17.93 3.96 6.57
CA ASN A 45 17.49 5.33 6.91
C ASN A 45 18.10 6.44 6.02
N SER A 46 18.96 6.11 5.05
CA SER A 46 19.55 7.09 4.13
C SER A 46 18.68 7.39 2.91
N VAL A 47 17.66 6.57 2.65
CA VAL A 47 16.75 6.75 1.51
C VAL A 47 15.91 7.99 1.74
N LYS A 48 16.04 8.99 0.87
CA LYS A 48 15.29 10.25 0.99
C LYS A 48 14.06 10.30 0.10
N ASN A 49 14.14 9.71 -1.09
CA ASN A 49 13.10 9.78 -2.12
C ASN A 49 12.77 8.37 -2.61
N ILE A 50 11.48 8.06 -2.72
CA ILE A 50 10.95 6.79 -3.21
C ILE A 50 9.94 7.08 -4.32
N LEU A 51 10.06 6.38 -5.44
CA LEU A 51 9.11 6.44 -6.55
C LEU A 51 8.35 5.10 -6.64
N ASP A 52 7.03 5.15 -6.51
CA ASP A 52 6.12 4.04 -6.74
C ASP A 52 5.47 4.18 -8.12
N ILE A 53 5.71 3.22 -9.01
CA ILE A 53 5.23 3.25 -10.39
C ILE A 53 4.05 2.28 -10.52
N GLY A 54 2.91 2.79 -10.96
CA GLY A 54 1.68 2.00 -10.96
C GLY A 54 1.08 1.95 -9.55
N SER A 55 1.11 3.10 -8.87
CA SER A 55 0.76 3.22 -7.45
C SER A 55 -0.68 2.83 -7.12
N GLY A 56 -1.59 2.82 -8.12
CA GLY A 56 -2.90 2.19 -8.04
C GLY A 56 -3.73 2.69 -6.85
N THR A 57 -4.01 1.81 -5.89
CA THR A 57 -4.75 2.15 -4.66
C THR A 57 -3.94 2.98 -3.65
N GLY A 58 -2.65 3.23 -3.92
CA GLY A 58 -1.72 3.84 -2.98
C GLY A 58 -1.27 2.91 -1.84
N LEU A 59 -1.53 1.60 -1.96
CA LEU A 59 -1.23 0.63 -0.90
C LEU A 59 0.23 0.68 -0.46
N LEU A 60 1.17 0.60 -1.40
CA LEU A 60 2.60 0.57 -1.07
C LEU A 60 3.04 1.88 -0.42
N ASN A 61 2.56 3.02 -0.90
CA ASN A 61 2.83 4.33 -0.30
C ASN A 61 2.38 4.40 1.16
N LEU A 62 1.17 3.94 1.47
CA LEU A 62 0.64 3.91 2.84
C LEU A 62 1.39 2.92 3.74
N MET A 63 1.85 1.79 3.20
CA MET A 63 2.69 0.84 3.94
C MET A 63 4.06 1.46 4.26
N LEU A 64 4.70 2.11 3.29
CA LEU A 64 6.00 2.74 3.45
C LEU A 64 5.97 3.95 4.39
N ALA A 65 4.93 4.79 4.30
CA ALA A 65 4.78 5.98 5.14
C ALA A 65 4.74 5.67 6.65
N GLN A 66 4.40 4.43 7.04
CA GLN A 66 4.46 4.01 8.44
C GLN A 66 5.87 3.70 8.94
N LYS A 67 6.83 3.49 8.04
CA LYS A 67 8.18 3.00 8.37
C LYS A 67 9.31 3.93 7.98
N THR A 68 9.02 4.98 7.19
CA THR A 68 10.04 5.96 6.79
C THR A 68 9.51 7.39 6.80
N LYS A 69 10.44 8.35 6.86
CA LYS A 69 10.20 9.78 6.64
C LYS A 69 10.62 10.25 5.24
N SER A 70 10.97 9.31 4.35
CA SER A 70 11.28 9.60 2.95
C SER A 70 10.10 10.26 2.25
N GLU A 71 10.37 11.10 1.26
CA GLU A 71 9.37 11.58 0.32
C GLU A 71 8.99 10.43 -0.62
N ILE A 72 7.68 10.17 -0.74
CA ILE A 72 7.15 9.07 -1.56
C ILE A 72 6.28 9.68 -2.66
N THR A 73 6.66 9.47 -3.91
CA THR A 73 5.91 9.90 -5.09
C THR A 73 5.30 8.69 -5.75
N GLY A 74 3.98 8.65 -5.88
CA GLY A 74 3.27 7.64 -6.68
C GLY A 74 2.86 8.20 -8.04
N ILE A 75 3.11 7.43 -9.10
CA ILE A 75 2.60 7.71 -10.46
C ILE A 75 1.72 6.57 -10.98
#